data_AF-A0AAU5YFS6-F1
#
_entry.id   AF-A0AAU5YFS6-F1
#
_cell.length_a   1.000
_cell.length_b   1.000
_cell.length_c   1.000
_cell.angle_alpha   90.00
_cell.angle_beta   90.00
_cell.angle_gamma   90.00
#
_symmetry.space_group_name_H-M   'P 1'
#
loop_
_entity.id
_entity.type
_entity.pdbx_description
1 polymer ?
#
loop_
_entity_poly.entity_id
_entity_poly.type
_entity_poly.pdbx_seq_one_letter_code
_entity_poly.pdbx_strand_id
1 'polypeptide(L)'
;MTAISRSGNGRRSVATLICGALAAGGLAAAGAATLAPGAAYASSHREAPLISGTPQYDNTDVYAFVSPDHPDTTTIIANWIPFEEPAGGPNFFPFAEDAQYDLHIDNNGDAKEDLTFRYTFKTHTKNKKTFLYNTGAVESLDDPDLNITQTYDLELIKSKKGKVEHKTKIADDVPVAPSNVGKASMPNYSKLRDQAIYKLPNGAKTFAGQADDPFFLDLRVFDLLYGGDLSEVGNDTLKGYNVNSIALQVPSDMISEGKHQPIVGIWSTTQRENAEGYYSQVSRLGMPLVNEVVNPIKDKDKFNASEPKDDAQFLKNVTNPELPKLIEAIYKIKAPAEPRNDLVDVFLKGVKGLNQPPYVTPSEELRLNTSIKPTASPKRLGVLDGDNAGFPNGRRLTDDVIDASLQVVEGELVGSKNDLGDAVDKNDKNFEKYFPYVALPTEGSRGATAKSGADVRSQLGDALTGSDNNTALIASSAGAGAAGILLIGGGLLWWRGRRRAY
;
A
#
# COMPACT_ATOMS: atom_id res chain seq x y z
N MET A 1 23.53 25.22 -82.95
CA MET A 1 23.59 23.74 -83.02
C MET A 1 24.89 23.32 -82.35
N THR A 2 24.81 22.28 -81.50
CA THR A 2 25.83 21.77 -80.53
C THR A 2 26.27 22.80 -79.46
N ALA A 3 26.45 22.49 -78.17
CA ALA A 3 26.46 21.24 -77.43
C ALA A 3 25.88 21.47 -76.01
N ILE A 4 25.02 20.58 -75.52
CA ILE A 4 24.75 20.47 -74.08
C ILE A 4 25.59 19.29 -73.59
N SER A 5 26.70 19.65 -72.93
CA SER A 5 27.39 18.79 -71.98
C SER A 5 26.54 18.66 -70.73
N ARG A 6 26.24 17.43 -70.30
CA ARG A 6 25.93 17.14 -68.89
C ARG A 6 26.84 16.02 -68.42
N SER A 7 27.93 16.44 -67.78
CA SER A 7 28.66 15.66 -66.80
C SER A 7 27.72 15.17 -65.70
N GLY A 8 28.02 13.98 -65.17
CA GLY A 8 27.18 13.27 -64.22
C GLY A 8 26.91 14.00 -62.90
N ASN A 9 25.80 13.60 -62.29
CA ASN A 9 25.49 13.61 -60.87
C ASN A 9 24.35 12.59 -60.76
N GLY A 10 24.49 11.44 -60.13
CA GLY A 10 24.93 11.24 -58.76
C GLY A 10 23.96 10.21 -58.20
N ARG A 11 24.28 8.93 -58.37
CA ARG A 11 23.59 7.79 -57.73
C ARG A 11 23.81 7.82 -56.21
N ARG A 12 23.34 8.88 -55.54
CA ARG A 12 23.40 9.04 -54.08
C ARG A 12 22.03 9.08 -53.41
N SER A 13 20.93 8.96 -54.15
CA SER A 13 19.59 9.18 -53.57
C SER A 13 18.78 7.94 -53.20
N VAL A 14 19.36 6.73 -53.19
CA VAL A 14 18.65 5.55 -52.66
C VAL A 14 19.42 4.90 -51.51
N ALA A 15 20.74 4.78 -51.62
CA ALA A 15 21.58 4.28 -50.53
C ALA A 15 21.54 5.22 -49.30
N THR A 16 21.54 6.54 -49.49
CA THR A 16 21.47 7.50 -48.37
C THR A 16 20.08 7.54 -47.71
N LEU A 17 19.01 7.22 -48.44
CA LEU A 17 17.65 7.15 -47.89
C LEU A 17 17.42 5.84 -47.09
N ILE A 18 18.03 4.73 -47.52
CA ILE A 18 17.97 3.45 -46.78
C ILE A 18 18.87 3.48 -45.53
N CYS A 19 20.07 4.07 -45.62
CA CYS A 19 20.92 4.28 -44.44
C CYS A 19 20.34 5.31 -43.46
N GLY A 20 19.65 6.34 -43.94
CA GLY A 20 18.95 7.32 -43.09
C GLY A 20 17.75 6.72 -42.35
N ALA A 21 16.96 5.86 -43.00
CA ALA A 21 15.83 5.18 -42.36
C ALA A 21 16.29 4.11 -41.35
N LEU A 22 17.41 3.41 -41.61
CA LEU A 22 17.99 2.46 -40.65
C LEU A 22 18.75 3.15 -39.51
N ALA A 23 19.35 4.32 -39.73
CA ALA A 23 19.97 5.11 -38.66
C ALA A 23 18.93 5.82 -37.78
N ALA A 24 17.84 6.34 -38.35
CA ALA A 24 16.74 6.93 -37.58
C ALA A 24 15.89 5.87 -36.85
N GLY A 25 15.65 4.72 -37.48
CA GLY A 25 15.01 3.57 -36.83
C GLY A 25 15.91 2.92 -35.76
N GLY A 26 17.22 2.87 -36.01
CA GLY A 26 18.22 2.36 -35.08
C GLY A 26 18.44 3.26 -33.86
N LEU A 27 18.47 4.60 -34.02
CA LEU A 27 18.54 5.53 -32.89
C LEU A 27 17.21 5.67 -32.14
N ALA A 28 16.05 5.52 -32.80
CA ALA A 28 14.76 5.46 -32.10
C ALA A 28 14.56 4.15 -31.34
N ALA A 29 15.02 3.01 -31.88
CA ALA A 29 14.98 1.72 -31.20
C ALA A 29 16.06 1.59 -30.11
N ALA A 30 17.26 2.15 -30.31
CA ALA A 30 18.30 2.17 -29.29
C ALA A 30 18.01 3.21 -28.20
N GLY A 31 17.38 4.35 -28.52
CA GLY A 31 16.92 5.35 -27.55
C GLY A 31 15.70 4.90 -26.73
N ALA A 32 14.78 4.13 -27.32
CA ALA A 32 13.66 3.54 -26.59
C ALA A 32 14.06 2.29 -25.77
N ALA A 33 15.12 1.58 -26.16
CA ALA A 33 15.66 0.45 -25.39
C ALA A 33 16.63 0.88 -24.27
N THR A 34 17.11 2.13 -24.26
CA THR A 34 18.05 2.64 -23.23
C THR A 34 17.46 3.75 -22.35
N LEU A 35 16.20 4.13 -22.57
CA LEU A 35 15.43 5.01 -21.69
C LEU A 35 14.11 4.37 -21.26
N ALA A 36 14.02 3.03 -21.27
CA ALA A 36 13.13 2.40 -20.31
C ALA A 36 13.65 2.83 -18.93
N PRO A 37 12.86 3.51 -18.08
CA PRO A 37 13.14 3.46 -16.66
C PRO A 37 13.29 1.96 -16.38
N GLY A 38 14.47 1.54 -15.89
CA GLY A 38 14.56 0.22 -15.30
C GLY A 38 13.37 0.14 -14.37
N ALA A 39 12.49 -0.83 -14.60
CA ALA A 39 11.31 -0.99 -13.78
C ALA A 39 11.82 -1.16 -12.35
N ALA A 40 11.75 -0.07 -11.59
CA ALA A 40 11.96 -0.08 -10.16
C ALA A 40 10.72 -0.81 -9.62
N TYR A 41 10.87 -2.12 -9.51
CA TYR A 41 9.97 -2.98 -8.77
C TYR A 41 10.35 -2.81 -7.29
N ALA A 42 9.56 -2.05 -6.56
CA ALA A 42 9.68 -1.79 -5.12
C ALA A 42 8.26 -1.42 -4.65
N SER A 43 7.67 -1.84 -3.53
CA SER A 43 8.12 -2.32 -2.21
C SER A 43 6.87 -2.87 -1.48
N SER A 44 6.77 -2.94 -0.14
CA SER A 44 5.66 -3.37 0.77
C SER A 44 4.24 -2.84 0.51
N HIS A 45 4.16 -2.05 -0.52
CA HIS A 45 3.15 -1.15 -0.97
C HIS A 45 3.29 -1.29 -2.48
N ARG A 46 2.59 -2.26 -3.09
CA ARG A 46 2.84 -2.78 -4.46
C ARG A 46 3.87 -3.92 -4.52
N GLU A 47 3.82 -4.81 -3.55
CA GLU A 47 4.80 -5.85 -3.29
C GLU A 47 4.83 -6.93 -4.37
N ALA A 48 3.69 -7.19 -5.03
CA ALA A 48 3.58 -8.16 -6.12
C ALA A 48 3.27 -7.49 -7.48
N PRO A 49 3.79 -8.02 -8.61
CA PRO A 49 3.57 -7.44 -9.93
C PRO A 49 2.09 -7.20 -10.27
N LEU A 50 1.19 -8.14 -9.97
CA LEU A 50 -0.22 -7.99 -10.32
C LEU A 50 -0.92 -6.92 -9.48
N ILE A 51 -0.68 -6.90 -8.16
CA ILE A 51 -1.36 -5.98 -7.25
C ILE A 51 -0.89 -4.53 -7.45
N SER A 52 0.37 -4.35 -7.90
CA SER A 52 0.97 -3.05 -8.17
C SER A 52 0.23 -2.19 -9.20
N GLY A 53 -0.60 -2.80 -10.05
CA GLY A 53 -1.43 -2.14 -11.06
C GLY A 53 -2.84 -1.82 -10.58
N THR A 54 -3.21 -2.26 -9.38
CA THR A 54 -4.56 -2.14 -8.81
C THR A 54 -4.50 -1.79 -7.32
N PRO A 55 -4.04 -0.58 -6.97
CA PRO A 55 -3.71 -0.20 -5.59
C PRO A 55 -4.89 -0.27 -4.61
N GLN A 56 -6.13 -0.17 -5.10
CA GLN A 56 -7.33 -0.29 -4.24
C GLN A 56 -7.47 -1.65 -3.55
N TYR A 57 -6.82 -2.69 -4.08
CA TYR A 57 -6.84 -4.04 -3.51
C TYR A 57 -5.52 -4.42 -2.82
N ASP A 58 -4.59 -3.47 -2.77
CA ASP A 58 -3.22 -3.67 -2.32
C ASP A 58 -3.16 -3.48 -0.81
N ASN A 59 -2.97 -4.57 -0.09
CA ASN A 59 -2.88 -4.61 1.36
C ASN A 59 -1.45 -4.27 1.75
N THR A 60 -1.26 -3.25 2.57
CA THR A 60 0.10 -2.74 2.84
C THR A 60 0.65 -3.21 4.19
N ASP A 61 -0.18 -3.22 5.24
CA ASP A 61 0.25 -3.57 6.59
C ASP A 61 -0.86 -4.14 7.46
N VAL A 62 -0.46 -4.96 8.45
CA VAL A 62 -1.30 -5.38 9.58
C VAL A 62 -0.59 -5.04 10.90
N TYR A 63 -1.37 -4.51 11.84
CA TYR A 63 -1.00 -4.22 13.21
C TYR A 63 -2.00 -4.89 14.15
N ALA A 64 -1.51 -5.50 15.22
CA ALA A 64 -2.37 -6.08 16.23
C ALA A 64 -1.72 -6.00 17.60
N PHE A 65 -2.42 -5.41 18.57
CA PHE A 65 -1.89 -5.22 19.91
C PHE A 65 -3.03 -5.15 20.94
N VAL A 66 -2.75 -5.51 22.18
CA VAL A 66 -3.65 -5.25 23.30
C VAL A 66 -3.74 -3.72 23.48
N SER A 67 -4.95 -3.18 23.53
CA SER A 67 -5.16 -1.73 23.49
C SER A 67 -4.61 -1.05 24.76
N PRO A 68 -3.76 -0.01 24.64
CA PRO A 68 -3.08 0.59 25.78
C PRO A 68 -4.00 1.30 26.79
N ASP A 69 -5.08 1.92 26.31
CA ASP A 69 -6.12 2.60 27.08
C ASP A 69 -7.27 1.68 27.53
N HIS A 70 -7.42 0.51 26.90
CA HIS A 70 -8.41 -0.52 27.24
C HIS A 70 -7.79 -1.93 27.23
N PRO A 71 -6.99 -2.31 28.25
CA PRO A 71 -6.17 -3.53 28.21
C PRO A 71 -6.91 -4.88 28.24
N ASP A 72 -8.24 -4.87 28.30
CA ASP A 72 -9.14 -6.00 28.12
C ASP A 72 -9.63 -6.16 26.66
N THR A 73 -9.17 -5.28 25.78
CA THR A 73 -9.48 -5.26 24.35
C THR A 73 -8.22 -5.43 23.50
N THR A 74 -8.42 -5.94 22.29
CA THR A 74 -7.39 -6.04 21.25
C THR A 74 -7.78 -5.09 20.12
N THR A 75 -6.81 -4.32 19.64
CA THR A 75 -6.94 -3.52 18.42
C THR A 75 -6.23 -4.20 17.27
N ILE A 76 -6.92 -4.31 16.14
CA ILE A 76 -6.40 -4.77 14.85
C ILE A 76 -6.55 -3.61 13.87
N ILE A 77 -5.48 -3.29 13.15
CA ILE A 77 -5.48 -2.27 12.10
C ILE A 77 -4.89 -2.92 10.86
N ALA A 78 -5.53 -2.73 9.72
CA ALA A 78 -4.95 -3.08 8.43
C ALA A 78 -5.07 -1.91 7.47
N ASN A 79 -4.09 -1.79 6.58
CA ASN A 79 -3.95 -0.67 5.65
C ASN A 79 -4.03 -1.16 4.20
N TRP A 80 -4.56 -0.30 3.35
CA TRP A 80 -4.68 -0.49 1.91
C TRP A 80 -4.37 0.80 1.16
N ILE A 81 -4.17 0.65 -0.15
CA ILE A 81 -3.95 1.77 -1.07
C ILE A 81 -2.66 2.50 -0.70
N PRO A 82 -1.52 1.98 -1.17
CA PRO A 82 -0.23 2.59 -0.85
C PRO A 82 -0.04 3.95 -1.51
N PHE A 83 0.84 4.78 -0.93
CA PHE A 83 1.33 6.02 -1.53
C PHE A 83 0.22 7.00 -1.91
N GLU A 84 -0.78 7.17 -1.06
CA GLU A 84 -1.83 8.16 -1.34
C GLU A 84 -1.25 9.56 -1.24
N GLU A 85 -1.00 10.17 -2.40
CA GLU A 85 -0.57 11.57 -2.46
C GLU A 85 -1.72 12.47 -1.98
N PRO A 86 -1.52 13.32 -0.96
CA PRO A 86 -2.61 14.07 -0.36
C PRO A 86 -3.40 14.97 -1.31
N ALA A 87 -2.75 15.57 -2.33
CA ALA A 87 -3.37 16.40 -3.36
C ALA A 87 -3.96 15.57 -4.53
N GLY A 88 -4.55 14.40 -4.25
CA GLY A 88 -5.05 13.45 -5.24
C GLY A 88 -6.31 13.85 -6.05
N GLY A 89 -6.73 15.13 -6.06
CA GLY A 89 -7.91 15.54 -6.84
C GLY A 89 -7.75 15.32 -8.36
N PRO A 90 -8.84 15.09 -9.13
CA PRO A 90 -10.26 15.15 -8.74
C PRO A 90 -10.81 13.83 -8.17
N ASN A 91 -10.07 12.72 -8.25
CA ASN A 91 -10.48 11.42 -7.75
C ASN A 91 -9.55 11.02 -6.61
N PHE A 92 -10.06 11.10 -5.38
CA PHE A 92 -9.33 10.71 -4.20
C PHE A 92 -9.28 9.18 -4.07
N PHE A 93 -9.06 8.66 -2.86
CA PHE A 93 -8.73 7.27 -2.60
C PHE A 93 -9.91 6.54 -1.94
N PRO A 94 -10.97 6.16 -2.68
CA PRO A 94 -12.03 5.34 -2.13
C PRO A 94 -11.58 3.89 -1.97
N PHE A 95 -12.13 3.19 -0.98
CA PHE A 95 -12.13 1.73 -0.98
C PHE A 95 -12.92 1.21 -2.19
N ALA A 96 -12.52 0.08 -2.75
CA ALA A 96 -13.18 -0.51 -3.91
C ALA A 96 -14.56 -1.07 -3.55
N GLU A 97 -15.52 -0.90 -4.46
CA GLU A 97 -16.89 -1.43 -4.31
C GLU A 97 -17.02 -2.89 -4.79
N ASP A 98 -16.05 -3.38 -5.58
CA ASP A 98 -15.96 -4.76 -6.07
C ASP A 98 -15.00 -5.61 -5.22
N ALA A 99 -14.83 -5.26 -3.94
CA ALA A 99 -13.91 -5.94 -3.03
C ALA A 99 -14.52 -6.26 -1.66
N GLN A 100 -13.95 -7.29 -1.03
CA GLN A 100 -14.13 -7.60 0.39
C GLN A 100 -12.77 -7.43 1.07
N TYR A 101 -12.75 -6.61 2.12
CA TYR A 101 -11.57 -6.37 2.95
C TYR A 101 -11.76 -7.12 4.26
N ASP A 102 -10.96 -8.17 4.46
CA ASP A 102 -11.16 -9.12 5.54
C ASP A 102 -10.05 -9.02 6.57
N LEU A 103 -10.42 -9.03 7.86
CA LEU A 103 -9.50 -9.30 8.98
C LEU A 103 -9.80 -10.70 9.51
N HIS A 104 -8.83 -11.59 9.45
CA HIS A 104 -8.95 -12.99 9.85
C HIS A 104 -8.29 -13.25 11.20
N ILE A 105 -8.87 -14.19 11.95
CA ILE A 105 -8.36 -14.68 13.23
C ILE A 105 -8.31 -16.21 13.18
N ASP A 106 -7.12 -16.78 13.38
CA ASP A 106 -6.93 -18.18 13.83
C ASP A 106 -6.76 -18.16 15.35
N ASN A 107 -7.63 -18.83 16.09
CA ASN A 107 -7.54 -18.86 17.56
C ASN A 107 -7.15 -20.22 18.13
N ASN A 108 -6.91 -21.21 17.27
CA ASN A 108 -6.61 -22.58 17.65
C ASN A 108 -5.22 -23.07 17.17
N GLY A 109 -4.60 -22.34 16.23
CA GLY A 109 -3.26 -22.58 15.69
C GLY A 109 -3.21 -23.51 14.47
N ASP A 110 -4.35 -23.86 13.85
CA ASP A 110 -4.41 -24.74 12.68
C ASP A 110 -4.20 -24.05 11.33
N ALA A 111 -3.84 -22.77 11.35
CA ALA A 111 -3.59 -21.90 10.20
C ALA A 111 -4.81 -21.66 9.31
N LYS A 112 -6.01 -21.72 9.90
CA LYS A 112 -7.28 -21.42 9.23
C LYS A 112 -8.07 -20.42 10.06
N GLU A 113 -8.85 -19.62 9.38
CA GLU A 113 -9.68 -18.62 10.02
C GLU A 113 -10.82 -19.29 10.80
N ASP A 114 -10.91 -18.95 12.09
CA ASP A 114 -12.06 -19.22 12.95
C ASP A 114 -13.04 -18.05 12.94
N LEU A 115 -12.52 -16.83 12.81
CA LEU A 115 -13.30 -15.59 12.68
C LEU A 115 -12.79 -14.77 11.50
N THR A 116 -13.72 -14.20 10.73
CA THR A 116 -13.44 -13.18 9.72
C THR A 116 -14.33 -11.97 9.96
N PHE A 117 -13.72 -10.79 10.08
CA PHE A 117 -14.41 -9.50 10.07
C PHE A 117 -14.31 -8.92 8.66
N ARG A 118 -15.41 -8.96 7.93
CA ARG A 118 -15.48 -8.58 6.52
C ARG A 118 -16.09 -7.19 6.35
N TYR A 119 -15.37 -6.33 5.64
CA TYR A 119 -15.80 -4.99 5.26
C TYR A 119 -16.13 -4.94 3.77
N THR A 120 -17.29 -4.41 3.43
CA THR A 120 -17.71 -4.13 2.04
C THR A 120 -18.16 -2.68 1.94
N PHE A 121 -17.70 -1.99 0.91
CA PHE A 121 -17.84 -0.54 0.81
C PHE A 121 -18.80 -0.14 -0.31
N LYS A 122 -19.42 1.04 -0.13
CA LYS A 122 -20.28 1.66 -1.13
C LYS A 122 -19.98 3.15 -1.23
N THR A 123 -19.91 3.64 -2.45
CA THR A 123 -19.66 5.05 -2.75
C THR A 123 -20.94 5.76 -3.15
N HIS A 124 -21.12 6.96 -2.61
CA HIS A 124 -22.26 7.82 -2.90
C HIS A 124 -21.77 9.17 -3.41
N THR A 125 -22.32 9.60 -4.55
CA THR A 125 -22.05 10.92 -5.14
C THR A 125 -23.32 11.74 -5.17
N LYS A 126 -23.36 12.84 -4.41
CA LYS A 126 -24.54 13.71 -4.30
C LYS A 126 -24.76 14.53 -5.56
N ASN A 127 -23.69 15.10 -6.12
CA ASN A 127 -23.69 15.97 -7.29
C ASN A 127 -22.69 15.48 -8.35
N LYS A 128 -23.22 14.78 -9.37
CA LYS A 128 -22.44 14.28 -10.53
C LYS A 128 -22.10 15.35 -11.57
N LYS A 129 -22.49 16.62 -11.37
CA LYS A 129 -22.26 17.72 -12.31
C LYS A 129 -21.00 18.54 -12.01
N THR A 130 -20.26 18.17 -10.97
CA THR A 130 -18.99 18.81 -10.59
C THR A 130 -17.91 17.75 -10.45
N PHE A 131 -16.66 18.15 -10.67
CA PHE A 131 -15.48 17.32 -10.39
C PHE A 131 -14.99 17.45 -8.94
N LEU A 132 -15.59 18.36 -8.15
CA LEU A 132 -15.15 18.64 -6.79
C LEU A 132 -15.59 17.53 -5.83
N TYR A 133 -14.68 17.15 -4.93
CA TYR A 133 -14.95 16.21 -3.83
C TYR A 133 -15.91 16.78 -2.78
N ASN A 134 -15.92 18.11 -2.64
CA ASN A 134 -16.83 18.86 -1.80
C ASN A 134 -17.16 20.22 -2.45
N THR A 135 -18.36 20.75 -2.24
CA THR A 135 -18.84 22.01 -2.86
C THR A 135 -18.71 23.24 -1.95
N GLY A 136 -18.33 23.03 -0.70
CA GLY A 136 -18.14 24.05 0.33
C GLY A 136 -17.33 23.47 1.49
N ALA A 137 -17.15 24.25 2.56
CA ALA A 137 -16.47 23.74 3.76
C ALA A 137 -17.32 22.65 4.43
N VAL A 138 -16.69 21.54 4.78
CA VAL A 138 -17.32 20.34 5.36
C VAL A 138 -17.10 20.35 6.87
N GLU A 139 -18.20 20.44 7.63
CA GLU A 139 -18.18 20.53 9.09
C GLU A 139 -18.68 19.25 9.78
N SER A 140 -19.29 18.32 9.03
CA SER A 140 -19.75 17.00 9.48
C SER A 140 -19.79 15.98 8.33
N LEU A 141 -19.90 14.69 8.65
CA LEU A 141 -19.98 13.62 7.64
C LEU A 141 -21.29 13.63 6.83
N ASP A 142 -22.36 14.20 7.37
CA ASP A 142 -23.65 14.37 6.71
C ASP A 142 -23.81 15.73 6.00
N ASP A 143 -22.76 16.57 6.04
CA ASP A 143 -22.77 17.91 5.46
C ASP A 143 -23.19 17.86 3.97
N PRO A 144 -24.17 18.66 3.52
CA PRO A 144 -24.60 18.69 2.13
C PRO A 144 -23.45 19.03 1.17
N ASP A 145 -22.42 19.75 1.63
CA ASP A 145 -21.27 20.12 0.83
C ASP A 145 -20.25 18.99 0.64
N LEU A 146 -20.30 17.90 1.42
CA LEU A 146 -19.49 16.71 1.18
C LEU A 146 -20.09 15.90 0.01
N ASN A 147 -19.52 16.04 -1.19
CA ASN A 147 -20.11 15.51 -2.43
C ASN A 147 -19.91 14.00 -2.59
N ILE A 148 -18.72 13.51 -2.24
CA ILE A 148 -18.36 12.09 -2.29
C ILE A 148 -18.29 11.54 -0.86
N THR A 149 -19.10 10.53 -0.56
CA THR A 149 -19.08 9.81 0.72
C THR A 149 -18.93 8.31 0.47
N GLN A 150 -18.38 7.59 1.44
CA GLN A 150 -18.45 6.12 1.45
C GLN A 150 -19.07 5.64 2.75
N THR A 151 -19.76 4.50 2.67
CA THR A 151 -20.20 3.72 3.82
C THR A 151 -19.70 2.29 3.70
N TYR A 152 -19.70 1.55 4.82
CA TYR A 152 -19.39 0.14 4.83
C TYR A 152 -20.36 -0.68 5.68
N ASP A 153 -20.55 -1.92 5.28
CA ASP A 153 -21.11 -2.97 6.13
C ASP A 153 -19.97 -3.74 6.79
N LEU A 154 -20.21 -4.22 8.01
CA LEU A 154 -19.29 -5.09 8.73
C LEU A 154 -19.97 -6.41 9.08
N GLU A 155 -19.47 -7.51 8.53
CA GLU A 155 -19.92 -8.87 8.83
C GLU A 155 -18.90 -9.62 9.70
N LEU A 156 -19.38 -10.29 10.74
CA LEU A 156 -18.65 -11.32 11.47
C LEU A 156 -19.03 -12.70 10.93
N ILE A 157 -18.07 -13.36 10.31
CA ILE A 157 -18.16 -14.73 9.81
C ILE A 157 -17.45 -15.63 10.81
N LYS A 158 -18.15 -16.65 11.31
CA LYS A 158 -17.56 -17.69 12.17
C LYS A 158 -17.39 -18.96 11.35
N SER A 159 -16.19 -19.48 11.35
CA SER A 159 -15.80 -20.70 10.66
C SER A 159 -15.35 -21.76 11.67
N LYS A 160 -15.51 -23.02 11.30
CA LYS A 160 -14.98 -24.15 12.05
C LYS A 160 -14.46 -25.18 11.09
N LYS A 161 -13.19 -25.57 11.24
CA LYS A 161 -12.51 -26.51 10.32
C LYS A 161 -12.59 -26.06 8.85
N GLY A 162 -12.43 -24.76 8.60
CA GLY A 162 -12.46 -24.16 7.26
C GLY A 162 -13.84 -24.15 6.60
N LYS A 163 -14.92 -24.22 7.38
CA LYS A 163 -16.30 -24.09 6.88
C LYS A 163 -17.04 -23.02 7.66
N VAL A 164 -17.72 -22.14 6.94
CA VAL A 164 -18.59 -21.13 7.54
C VAL A 164 -19.73 -21.81 8.29
N GLU A 165 -19.85 -21.53 9.59
CA GLU A 165 -20.97 -21.97 10.43
C GLU A 165 -22.02 -20.88 10.59
N HIS A 166 -21.59 -19.62 10.76
CA HIS A 166 -22.48 -18.49 11.00
C HIS A 166 -21.98 -17.21 10.32
N LYS A 167 -22.89 -16.38 9.83
CA LYS A 167 -22.61 -15.02 9.35
C LYS A 167 -23.53 -14.04 10.07
N THR A 168 -22.96 -12.98 10.62
CA THR A 168 -23.69 -11.94 11.33
C THR A 168 -23.31 -10.59 10.77
N LYS A 169 -24.25 -9.82 10.25
CA LYS A 169 -24.01 -8.41 10.01
C LYS A 169 -23.99 -7.68 11.37
N ILE A 170 -22.83 -7.18 11.77
CA ILE A 170 -22.63 -6.50 13.07
C ILE A 170 -22.66 -4.97 12.94
N ALA A 171 -22.51 -4.44 11.73
CA ALA A 171 -22.80 -3.06 11.39
C ALA A 171 -23.29 -2.93 9.94
N ASP A 172 -24.11 -1.92 9.68
CA ASP A 172 -24.76 -1.66 8.39
C ASP A 172 -24.65 -0.16 8.09
N ASP A 173 -24.23 0.19 6.88
CA ASP A 173 -24.15 1.58 6.37
C ASP A 173 -23.35 2.54 7.28
N VAL A 174 -22.21 2.07 7.81
CA VAL A 174 -21.34 2.87 8.69
C VAL A 174 -20.53 3.87 7.88
N PRO A 175 -20.47 5.16 8.24
CA PRO A 175 -19.73 6.15 7.45
C PRO A 175 -18.21 5.95 7.51
N VAL A 176 -17.55 6.14 6.36
CA VAL A 176 -16.09 6.21 6.21
C VAL A 176 -15.64 7.66 6.42
N ALA A 177 -14.51 7.88 7.10
CA ALA A 177 -13.91 9.21 7.15
C ALA A 177 -13.45 9.63 5.74
N PRO A 178 -13.82 10.84 5.26
CA PRO A 178 -13.48 11.28 3.92
C PRO A 178 -11.97 11.50 3.76
N SER A 179 -11.47 11.56 2.54
CA SER A 179 -10.07 11.95 2.29
C SER A 179 -9.80 13.39 2.72
N ASN A 180 -8.63 13.70 3.28
CA ASN A 180 -8.31 15.04 3.76
C ASN A 180 -7.91 15.97 2.60
N VAL A 181 -8.91 16.53 1.92
CA VAL A 181 -8.73 17.51 0.82
C VAL A 181 -7.94 18.75 1.28
N GLY A 182 -8.03 19.07 2.58
CA GLY A 182 -7.25 20.10 3.25
C GLY A 182 -8.08 21.28 3.73
N LYS A 183 -7.41 22.20 4.44
CA LYS A 183 -8.03 23.18 5.33
C LYS A 183 -9.17 24.02 4.75
N ALA A 184 -9.15 24.36 3.46
CA ALA A 184 -10.25 25.11 2.84
C ALA A 184 -11.55 24.29 2.75
N SER A 185 -11.41 22.99 2.47
CA SER A 185 -12.51 22.04 2.39
C SER A 185 -12.88 21.44 3.74
N MET A 186 -11.88 21.15 4.57
CA MET A 186 -12.03 20.41 5.84
C MET A 186 -11.27 21.15 6.95
N PRO A 187 -11.78 22.30 7.41
CA PRO A 187 -11.07 23.16 8.37
C PRO A 187 -10.82 22.49 9.72
N ASN A 188 -11.62 21.48 10.08
CA ASN A 188 -11.46 20.66 11.27
C ASN A 188 -11.57 19.15 10.93
N TYR A 189 -10.55 18.63 10.23
CA TYR A 189 -10.54 17.23 9.82
C TYR A 189 -10.62 16.23 11.00
N SER A 190 -10.02 16.54 12.15
CA SER A 190 -10.06 15.64 13.32
C SER A 190 -11.50 15.39 13.78
N LYS A 191 -12.36 16.42 13.75
CA LYS A 191 -13.79 16.27 14.05
C LYS A 191 -14.49 15.33 13.06
N LEU A 192 -14.16 15.39 11.78
CA LEU A 192 -14.71 14.47 10.77
C LEU A 192 -14.24 13.03 11.01
N ARG A 193 -12.95 12.86 11.34
CA ARG A 193 -12.36 11.57 11.74
C ARG A 193 -13.07 10.99 12.98
N ASP A 194 -13.29 11.79 14.01
CA ASP A 194 -13.97 11.36 15.24
C ASP A 194 -15.41 10.90 14.98
N GLN A 195 -16.13 11.57 14.06
CA GLN A 195 -17.49 11.19 13.67
C GLN A 195 -17.56 9.84 12.93
N ALA A 196 -16.45 9.39 12.34
CA ALA A 196 -16.38 8.11 11.63
C ALA A 196 -16.03 6.93 12.56
N ILE A 197 -15.76 7.18 13.86
CA ILE A 197 -15.57 6.12 14.85
C ILE A 197 -16.94 5.58 15.25
N TYR A 198 -17.22 4.35 14.85
CA TYR A 198 -18.49 3.70 15.11
C TYR A 198 -18.39 2.75 16.32
N LYS A 199 -19.39 2.83 17.21
CA LYS A 199 -19.49 1.95 18.38
C LYS A 199 -20.28 0.71 18.00
N LEU A 200 -19.67 -0.45 18.22
CA LEU A 200 -20.28 -1.75 18.04
C LEU A 200 -20.85 -2.29 19.37
N PRO A 201 -21.67 -3.35 19.34
CA PRO A 201 -22.07 -4.07 20.54
C PRO A 201 -20.88 -4.51 21.40
N ASN A 202 -21.12 -4.77 22.69
CA ASN A 202 -20.12 -5.27 23.65
C ASN A 202 -18.90 -4.36 23.87
N GLY A 203 -19.01 -3.06 23.56
CA GLY A 203 -17.94 -2.10 23.78
C GLY A 203 -16.87 -2.08 22.68
N ALA A 204 -17.05 -2.88 21.62
CA ALA A 204 -16.19 -2.85 20.45
C ALA A 204 -16.34 -1.52 19.67
N LYS A 205 -15.33 -1.18 18.86
CA LYS A 205 -15.32 0.00 18.00
C LYS A 205 -14.73 -0.35 16.64
N THR A 206 -15.21 0.31 15.61
CA THR A 206 -14.66 0.19 14.25
C THR A 206 -14.50 1.56 13.62
N PHE A 207 -13.54 1.67 12.70
CA PHE A 207 -13.21 2.87 11.96
C PHE A 207 -12.71 2.47 10.58
N ALA A 208 -13.08 3.23 9.54
CA ALA A 208 -12.49 3.13 8.22
C ALA A 208 -12.25 4.53 7.63
N GLY A 209 -11.12 4.72 6.94
CA GLY A 209 -10.82 5.93 6.18
C GLY A 209 -9.33 6.26 6.12
N GLN A 210 -9.01 7.35 5.44
CA GLN A 210 -7.63 7.75 5.14
C GLN A 210 -6.85 8.09 6.41
N ALA A 211 -5.68 7.52 6.63
CA ALA A 211 -4.75 7.86 7.70
C ALA A 211 -3.40 8.27 7.13
N ASP A 212 -2.57 8.87 7.97
CA ASP A 212 -1.13 8.91 7.72
C ASP A 212 -0.60 7.48 7.61
N ASP A 213 0.35 7.23 6.73
CA ASP A 213 0.96 5.90 6.64
C ASP A 213 1.73 5.58 7.93
N PRO A 214 1.30 4.61 8.75
CA PRO A 214 1.99 4.29 9.99
C PRO A 214 3.28 3.50 9.76
N PHE A 215 3.49 2.97 8.55
CA PHE A 215 4.71 2.28 8.21
C PHE A 215 5.82 3.31 7.97
N PHE A 216 6.94 3.13 8.66
CA PHE A 216 8.09 4.01 8.52
C PHE A 216 9.28 3.14 8.13
N LEU A 217 9.91 3.53 7.03
CA LEU A 217 11.11 2.88 6.52
C LEU A 217 11.78 3.78 5.50
N ASP A 218 13.05 3.50 5.26
CA ASP A 218 13.67 3.91 4.02
C ASP A 218 13.17 2.98 2.91
N LEU A 219 12.36 3.44 1.94
CA LEU A 219 11.89 2.53 0.89
C LEU A 219 12.91 2.24 -0.18
N ARG A 220 14.07 2.89 -0.10
CA ARG A 220 15.09 2.61 -1.06
C ARG A 220 15.44 1.12 -1.07
N VAL A 221 14.91 0.19 -0.19
CA VAL A 221 15.29 -1.25 0.07
C VAL A 221 15.51 -2.11 -1.17
N PHE A 222 14.98 -1.58 -2.25
CA PHE A 222 14.91 -2.24 -3.52
C PHE A 222 15.71 -1.53 -4.63
N ASP A 223 16.26 -0.33 -4.38
CA ASP A 223 17.05 0.47 -5.32
C ASP A 223 18.42 -0.17 -5.62
N LEU A 224 19.10 -0.75 -4.61
CA LEU A 224 20.26 -1.68 -4.67
C LEU A 224 21.11 -1.55 -3.41
N LEU A 225 20.88 -2.35 -2.40
CA LEU A 225 20.50 -1.62 -1.20
C LEU A 225 21.41 -1.49 -0.02
N TYR A 226 21.48 -0.31 0.66
CA TYR A 226 20.68 0.95 0.55
C TYR A 226 21.35 2.01 -0.30
N GLY A 227 21.64 1.63 -1.55
CA GLY A 227 22.46 2.39 -2.49
C GLY A 227 23.90 1.88 -2.59
N GLY A 228 24.26 0.82 -1.85
CA GLY A 228 25.63 0.29 -1.74
C GLY A 228 26.47 0.97 -0.66
N ASP A 229 25.90 1.95 0.03
CA ASP A 229 26.48 2.68 1.15
C ASP A 229 25.43 2.84 2.25
N LEU A 230 25.60 2.11 3.37
CA LEU A 230 24.68 2.19 4.50
C LEU A 230 24.69 3.55 5.19
N SER A 231 25.64 4.45 4.91
CA SER A 231 25.62 5.81 5.46
C SER A 231 24.55 6.70 4.82
N GLU A 232 23.94 6.27 3.71
CA GLU A 232 22.91 7.06 3.05
C GLU A 232 21.52 6.88 3.65
N VAL A 233 21.29 5.83 4.45
CA VAL A 233 19.97 5.45 5.02
C VAL A 233 19.38 6.50 5.97
N GLY A 234 18.12 6.32 6.37
CA GLY A 234 17.43 7.17 7.34
C GLY A 234 16.48 8.18 6.73
N ASN A 235 16.12 8.03 5.46
CA ASN A 235 15.07 8.82 4.85
C ASN A 235 13.75 8.06 4.83
N ASP A 236 12.83 8.41 5.73
CA ASP A 236 11.45 7.93 5.69
C ASP A 236 10.80 8.29 4.35
N THR A 237 10.61 7.29 3.48
CA THR A 237 10.07 7.49 2.14
C THR A 237 8.55 7.55 2.13
N LEU A 238 7.89 7.07 3.18
CA LEU A 238 6.43 7.13 3.32
C LEU A 238 5.97 8.43 3.98
N LYS A 239 6.90 9.18 4.60
CA LYS A 239 6.67 10.52 5.13
C LYS A 239 5.75 11.38 4.26
N GLY A 240 4.62 11.76 4.83
CA GLY A 240 3.65 12.64 4.20
C GLY A 240 2.79 11.99 3.11
N TYR A 241 2.92 10.68 2.85
CA TYR A 241 1.90 9.92 2.16
C TYR A 241 0.82 9.45 3.15
N ASN A 242 -0.31 9.07 2.59
CA ASN A 242 -1.41 8.48 3.34
C ASN A 242 -1.66 7.05 2.86
N VAL A 243 -2.50 6.35 3.61
CA VAL A 243 -3.09 5.05 3.28
C VAL A 243 -4.55 5.05 3.71
N ASN A 244 -5.33 4.10 3.23
CA ASN A 244 -6.65 3.81 3.76
C ASN A 244 -6.55 2.76 4.87
N SER A 245 -7.00 3.10 6.08
CA SER A 245 -6.96 2.20 7.23
C SER A 245 -8.34 1.67 7.59
N ILE A 246 -8.41 0.40 7.95
CA ILE A 246 -9.51 -0.19 8.72
C ILE A 246 -8.97 -0.51 10.12
N ALA A 247 -9.62 -0.01 11.15
CA ALA A 247 -9.30 -0.30 12.54
C ALA A 247 -10.49 -0.94 13.26
N LEU A 248 -10.22 -1.98 14.04
CA LEU A 248 -11.21 -2.72 14.82
C LEU A 248 -10.67 -2.95 16.24
N GLN A 249 -11.38 -2.46 17.25
CA GLN A 249 -11.14 -2.76 18.67
C GLN A 249 -12.25 -3.69 19.17
N VAL A 250 -11.87 -4.87 19.67
CA VAL A 250 -12.80 -5.87 20.19
C VAL A 250 -12.37 -6.35 21.58
N PRO A 251 -13.29 -6.79 22.45
CA PRO A 251 -12.93 -7.54 23.65
C PRO A 251 -12.00 -8.70 23.29
N SER A 252 -10.88 -8.86 24.01
CA SER A 252 -9.89 -9.89 23.66
C SER A 252 -10.46 -11.31 23.79
N ASP A 253 -11.42 -11.51 24.68
CA ASP A 253 -12.12 -12.80 24.86
C ASP A 253 -13.08 -13.15 23.71
N MET A 254 -13.42 -12.19 22.85
CA MET A 254 -14.20 -12.42 21.63
C MET A 254 -13.40 -13.15 20.56
N ILE A 255 -12.07 -12.97 20.55
CA ILE A 255 -11.20 -13.49 19.49
C ILE A 255 -10.33 -14.67 19.94
N SER A 256 -10.00 -14.78 21.23
CA SER A 256 -9.28 -15.94 21.77
C SER A 256 -10.16 -17.18 21.90
N GLU A 257 -9.60 -18.39 21.78
CA GLU A 257 -10.33 -19.64 22.07
C GLU A 257 -10.75 -19.73 23.55
N GLY A 258 -9.95 -19.15 24.45
CA GLY A 258 -10.34 -18.95 25.85
C GLY A 258 -9.18 -18.54 26.75
N LYS A 259 -9.43 -18.43 28.06
CA LYS A 259 -8.41 -17.95 29.02
C LYS A 259 -7.14 -18.81 29.09
N HIS A 260 -7.24 -20.10 28.78
CA HIS A 260 -6.11 -21.03 28.76
C HIS A 260 -5.39 -21.08 27.40
N GLN A 261 -5.94 -20.40 26.39
CA GLN A 261 -5.36 -20.25 25.08
C GLN A 261 -5.62 -18.82 24.55
N PRO A 262 -4.86 -17.82 25.05
CA PRO A 262 -5.06 -16.41 24.72
C PRO A 262 -4.36 -15.97 23.42
N ILE A 263 -3.72 -16.91 22.72
CA ILE A 263 -2.90 -16.64 21.53
C ILE A 263 -3.77 -16.74 20.30
N VAL A 264 -3.68 -15.72 19.44
CA VAL A 264 -4.36 -15.66 18.13
C VAL A 264 -3.35 -15.38 17.03
N GLY A 265 -3.58 -15.94 15.84
CA GLY A 265 -2.95 -15.54 14.58
C GLY A 265 -3.86 -14.59 13.83
N ILE A 266 -3.29 -13.54 13.24
CA ILE A 266 -4.05 -12.46 12.60
C ILE A 266 -3.43 -12.14 11.25
N TRP A 267 -4.26 -12.03 10.22
CA TRP A 267 -3.86 -11.54 8.89
C TRP A 267 -5.04 -10.83 8.23
N SER A 268 -4.77 -10.04 7.21
CA SER A 268 -5.78 -9.41 6.38
C SER A 268 -5.72 -9.92 4.96
N THR A 269 -6.84 -9.84 4.25
CA THR A 269 -6.90 -10.16 2.82
C THR A 269 -7.77 -9.16 2.08
N THR A 270 -7.55 -9.09 0.76
CA THR A 270 -8.52 -8.53 -0.18
C THR A 270 -9.00 -9.61 -1.12
N GLN A 271 -10.33 -9.78 -1.16
CA GLN A 271 -11.00 -10.56 -2.18
C GLN A 271 -11.58 -9.60 -3.22
N ARG A 272 -11.40 -9.89 -4.50
CA ARG A 272 -11.96 -9.09 -5.60
C ARG A 272 -13.02 -9.87 -6.36
N GLU A 273 -14.12 -9.20 -6.66
CA GLU A 273 -15.20 -9.74 -7.48
C GLU A 273 -14.83 -9.70 -8.97
N ASN A 274 -15.06 -10.81 -9.66
CA ASN A 274 -14.91 -10.87 -11.11
C ASN A 274 -16.23 -10.49 -11.82
N ALA A 275 -16.21 -10.40 -13.15
CA ALA A 275 -17.39 -10.03 -13.94
C ALA A 275 -18.58 -11.02 -13.83
N GLU A 276 -18.36 -12.22 -13.30
CA GLU A 276 -19.38 -13.25 -13.07
C GLU A 276 -19.94 -13.21 -11.63
N GLY A 277 -19.43 -12.33 -10.77
CA GLY A 277 -19.86 -12.18 -9.39
C GLY A 277 -19.14 -13.09 -8.37
N TYR A 278 -18.03 -13.73 -8.77
CA TYR A 278 -17.24 -14.57 -7.87
C TYR A 278 -16.07 -13.78 -7.28
N TYR A 279 -15.87 -13.95 -5.97
CA TYR A 279 -14.75 -13.37 -5.24
C TYR A 279 -13.53 -14.29 -5.24
N SER A 280 -12.36 -13.72 -5.48
CA SER A 280 -11.07 -14.40 -5.38
C SER A 280 -10.06 -13.55 -4.63
N GLN A 281 -9.20 -14.18 -3.83
CA GLN A 281 -8.16 -13.47 -3.09
C GLN A 281 -7.12 -12.93 -4.06
N VAL A 282 -6.75 -11.66 -3.88
CA VAL A 282 -5.76 -10.98 -4.71
C VAL A 282 -4.61 -10.36 -3.92
N SER A 283 -4.77 -10.24 -2.61
CA SER A 283 -3.74 -9.76 -1.69
C SER A 283 -3.97 -10.35 -0.30
N ARG A 284 -2.89 -10.55 0.44
CA ARG A 284 -2.91 -10.90 1.87
C ARG A 284 -1.66 -10.42 2.57
N LEU A 285 -1.77 -10.17 3.87
CA LEU A 285 -0.64 -9.79 4.71
C LEU A 285 -0.90 -10.12 6.18
N GLY A 286 0.10 -10.58 6.92
CA GLY A 286 0.03 -10.79 8.37
C GLY A 286 1.29 -10.32 9.08
N MET A 287 2.30 -11.19 9.14
CA MET A 287 3.64 -10.90 9.61
C MET A 287 4.37 -9.97 8.63
N PRO A 288 4.90 -8.82 9.08
CA PRO A 288 5.51 -7.83 8.20
C PRO A 288 6.73 -8.38 7.47
N LEU A 289 6.97 -7.86 6.25
CA LEU A 289 8.14 -8.11 5.41
C LEU A 289 8.24 -9.50 4.76
N VAL A 290 7.30 -10.42 5.03
CA VAL A 290 7.35 -11.77 4.45
C VAL A 290 7.14 -11.74 2.94
N ASN A 291 6.12 -11.06 2.43
CA ASN A 291 5.92 -10.96 0.99
C ASN A 291 6.88 -9.97 0.32
N GLU A 292 7.42 -9.06 1.10
CA GLU A 292 8.15 -7.89 0.65
C GLU A 292 9.63 -8.20 0.44
N VAL A 293 10.26 -8.87 1.42
CA VAL A 293 11.71 -9.08 1.48
C VAL A 293 12.09 -10.56 1.70
N VAL A 294 11.20 -11.38 2.29
CA VAL A 294 11.47 -12.83 2.45
C VAL A 294 11.16 -13.59 1.16
N ASN A 295 10.00 -13.34 0.56
CA ASN A 295 9.61 -14.00 -0.69
C ASN A 295 10.29 -13.34 -1.90
N PRO A 296 10.94 -14.12 -2.77
CA PRO A 296 11.46 -13.61 -4.03
C PRO A 296 10.31 -13.26 -4.96
N ILE A 297 10.55 -12.37 -5.92
CA ILE A 297 9.52 -11.84 -6.85
C ILE A 297 8.65 -12.91 -7.51
N LYS A 298 9.23 -14.08 -7.84
CA LYS A 298 8.54 -15.21 -8.48
C LYS A 298 7.41 -15.82 -7.63
N ASP A 299 7.47 -15.64 -6.31
CA ASP A 299 6.55 -16.26 -5.35
C ASP A 299 5.49 -15.28 -4.84
N LYS A 300 5.64 -13.97 -5.10
CA LYS A 300 4.82 -12.92 -4.48
C LYS A 300 3.35 -12.93 -4.92
N ASP A 301 3.08 -13.03 -6.22
CA ASP A 301 1.69 -13.15 -6.71
C ASP A 301 1.04 -14.45 -6.19
N LYS A 302 1.83 -15.53 -6.09
CA LYS A 302 1.36 -16.82 -5.57
C LYS A 302 1.04 -16.73 -4.08
N PHE A 303 1.88 -16.04 -3.32
CA PHE A 303 1.66 -15.77 -1.90
C PHE A 303 0.37 -14.96 -1.69
N ASN A 304 0.17 -13.90 -2.47
CA ASN A 304 -1.04 -13.07 -2.40
C ASN A 304 -2.33 -13.85 -2.70
N ALA A 305 -2.24 -14.86 -3.58
CA ALA A 305 -3.36 -15.73 -3.93
C ALA A 305 -3.51 -16.98 -3.04
N SER A 306 -2.65 -17.18 -2.04
CA SER A 306 -2.68 -18.36 -1.16
C SER A 306 -3.21 -18.06 0.23
N GLU A 307 -3.51 -19.11 1.00
CA GLU A 307 -3.95 -18.99 2.40
C GLU A 307 -2.85 -19.47 3.37
N PRO A 308 -2.83 -19.01 4.63
CA PRO A 308 -1.80 -19.39 5.61
C PRO A 308 -1.61 -20.91 5.79
N LYS A 309 -2.69 -21.69 5.70
CA LYS A 309 -2.64 -23.17 5.72
C LYS A 309 -1.73 -23.81 4.67
N ASP A 310 -1.43 -23.09 3.58
CA ASP A 310 -0.64 -23.57 2.44
C ASP A 310 0.81 -23.05 2.46
N ASP A 311 1.22 -22.33 3.51
CA ASP A 311 2.51 -21.60 3.55
C ASP A 311 3.77 -22.47 3.61
N ALA A 312 3.62 -23.77 3.87
CA ALA A 312 4.71 -24.73 3.72
C ALA A 312 5.36 -24.67 2.33
N GLN A 313 4.63 -24.21 1.31
CA GLN A 313 5.16 -24.00 -0.04
C GLN A 313 6.23 -22.89 -0.13
N PHE A 314 6.28 -21.96 0.84
CA PHE A 314 7.24 -20.86 0.90
C PHE A 314 8.32 -21.07 1.97
N LEU A 315 8.27 -22.18 2.73
CA LEU A 315 9.16 -22.44 3.88
C LEU A 315 10.65 -22.25 3.57
N LYS A 316 11.08 -22.61 2.36
CA LYS A 316 12.48 -22.46 1.93
C LYS A 316 12.94 -21.00 1.93
N ASN A 317 12.04 -20.05 1.63
CA ASN A 317 12.36 -18.62 1.62
C ASN A 317 12.66 -18.13 3.06
N VAL A 318 12.02 -18.72 4.07
CA VAL A 318 12.30 -18.45 5.50
C VAL A 318 13.55 -19.17 5.98
N THR A 319 13.74 -20.46 5.64
CA THR A 319 14.88 -21.24 6.15
C THR A 319 16.19 -20.95 5.42
N ASN A 320 16.14 -20.39 4.21
CA ASN A 320 17.29 -20.09 3.37
C ASN A 320 17.19 -18.67 2.77
N PRO A 321 17.06 -17.62 3.61
CA PRO A 321 16.68 -16.29 3.17
C PRO A 321 17.69 -15.70 2.19
N GLU A 322 17.19 -14.93 1.23
CA GLU A 322 18.02 -14.24 0.24
C GLU A 322 18.71 -13.01 0.85
N LEU A 323 18.03 -12.29 1.74
CA LEU A 323 18.50 -11.01 2.29
C LEU A 323 19.92 -11.09 2.91
N PRO A 324 20.27 -12.05 3.80
CA PRO A 324 21.63 -12.14 4.34
C PRO A 324 22.70 -12.41 3.29
N LYS A 325 22.37 -13.15 2.23
CA LYS A 325 23.31 -13.42 1.14
C LYS A 325 23.60 -12.15 0.33
N LEU A 326 22.59 -11.32 0.12
CA LEU A 326 22.75 -10.02 -0.53
C LEU A 326 23.57 -9.06 0.34
N ILE A 327 23.29 -9.01 1.64
CA ILE A 327 24.04 -8.20 2.60
C ILE A 327 25.51 -8.64 2.65
N GLU A 328 25.80 -9.95 2.70
CA GLU A 328 27.18 -10.47 2.64
C GLU A 328 27.86 -10.11 1.33
N ALA A 329 27.16 -10.25 0.20
CA ALA A 329 27.71 -9.94 -1.11
C ALA A 329 28.09 -8.45 -1.25
N ILE A 330 27.24 -7.55 -0.76
CA ILE A 330 27.40 -6.10 -0.91
C ILE A 330 28.32 -5.52 0.17
N TYR A 331 28.08 -5.84 1.45
CA TYR A 331 28.72 -5.19 2.60
C TYR A 331 29.79 -6.02 3.30
N LYS A 332 29.97 -7.28 2.91
CA LYS A 332 30.90 -8.23 3.56
C LYS A 332 30.57 -8.49 5.03
N ILE A 333 29.32 -8.27 5.43
CA ILE A 333 28.76 -8.73 6.70
C ILE A 333 28.41 -10.20 6.54
N LYS A 334 28.99 -11.07 7.38
CA LYS A 334 28.88 -12.52 7.19
C LYS A 334 27.45 -12.99 7.42
N ALA A 335 26.86 -13.64 6.41
CA ALA A 335 25.55 -14.26 6.52
C ALA A 335 25.54 -15.39 7.59
N PRO A 336 24.50 -15.47 8.44
CA PRO A 336 24.34 -16.58 9.36
C PRO A 336 24.19 -17.93 8.64
N ALA A 337 24.57 -19.02 9.30
CA ALA A 337 24.48 -20.36 8.72
C ALA A 337 23.03 -20.81 8.51
N GLU A 338 22.79 -21.50 7.39
CA GLU A 338 21.51 -22.11 7.05
C GLU A 338 21.47 -23.60 7.45
N PRO A 339 20.28 -24.17 7.71
CA PRO A 339 18.95 -23.55 7.68
C PRO A 339 18.65 -22.69 8.92
N ARG A 340 17.92 -21.60 8.71
CA ARG A 340 17.49 -20.64 9.73
C ARG A 340 16.20 -21.06 10.44
N ASN A 341 16.29 -22.08 11.29
CA ASN A 341 15.15 -22.60 12.05
C ASN A 341 14.60 -21.60 13.08
N ASP A 342 15.43 -20.68 13.57
CA ASP A 342 15.02 -19.58 14.44
C ASP A 342 14.02 -18.64 13.75
N LEU A 343 14.18 -18.42 12.45
CA LEU A 343 13.24 -17.61 11.65
C LEU A 343 11.88 -18.30 11.47
N VAL A 344 11.81 -19.63 11.52
CA VAL A 344 10.54 -20.37 11.50
C VAL A 344 9.74 -20.11 12.78
N ASP A 345 10.42 -20.04 13.93
CA ASP A 345 9.74 -19.71 15.18
C ASP A 345 9.29 -18.25 15.19
N VAL A 346 10.07 -17.30 14.67
CA VAL A 346 9.69 -15.87 14.66
C VAL A 346 8.60 -15.56 13.63
N PHE A 347 8.76 -15.99 12.37
CA PHE A 347 7.87 -15.59 11.28
C PHE A 347 6.65 -16.49 11.09
N LEU A 348 6.68 -17.76 11.54
CA LEU A 348 5.63 -18.74 11.20
C LEU A 348 4.93 -19.35 12.43
N LYS A 349 5.67 -19.69 13.48
CA LYS A 349 5.10 -20.43 14.63
C LYS A 349 4.81 -19.57 15.86
N GLY A 350 5.42 -18.40 15.96
CA GLY A 350 5.54 -17.68 17.23
C GLY A 350 6.63 -18.26 18.13
N VAL A 351 7.11 -17.43 19.05
CA VAL A 351 8.17 -17.72 20.00
C VAL A 351 7.60 -18.49 21.20
N LYS A 352 8.23 -19.62 21.54
CA LYS A 352 7.80 -20.48 22.65
C LYS A 352 7.78 -19.71 23.97
N GLY A 353 6.64 -19.78 24.68
CA GLY A 353 6.43 -19.07 25.94
C GLY A 353 6.04 -17.61 25.81
N LEU A 354 5.97 -17.08 24.59
CA LEU A 354 5.50 -15.73 24.28
C LEU A 354 4.15 -15.79 23.56
N ASN A 355 4.15 -16.20 22.29
CA ASN A 355 3.00 -16.14 21.37
C ASN A 355 2.88 -17.38 20.46
N GLN A 356 3.53 -18.49 20.82
CA GLN A 356 3.36 -19.77 20.13
C GLN A 356 2.13 -20.54 20.65
N PRO A 357 1.10 -20.83 19.81
CA PRO A 357 -0.04 -21.63 20.22
C PRO A 357 0.35 -23.12 20.42
N PRO A 358 -0.41 -23.92 21.20
CA PRO A 358 -0.04 -25.29 21.57
C PRO A 358 -0.07 -26.29 20.40
N TYR A 359 -0.87 -26.03 19.36
CA TYR A 359 -1.02 -26.89 18.18
C TYR A 359 -0.62 -26.19 16.88
N VAL A 360 0.45 -25.40 16.94
CA VAL A 360 0.82 -24.51 15.83
C VAL A 360 1.16 -25.25 14.53
N THR A 361 0.44 -24.90 13.47
CA THR A 361 0.87 -25.09 12.08
C THR A 361 1.74 -23.90 11.69
N PRO A 362 2.98 -24.10 11.20
CA PRO A 362 3.78 -22.98 10.72
C PRO A 362 3.09 -22.28 9.54
N SER A 363 2.75 -21.02 9.73
CA SER A 363 1.99 -20.21 8.77
C SER A 363 2.29 -18.72 8.98
N GLU A 364 2.23 -17.94 7.91
CA GLU A 364 2.45 -16.50 7.96
C GLU A 364 1.21 -15.81 8.55
N GLU A 365 1.32 -15.46 9.83
CA GLU A 365 0.28 -14.82 10.64
C GLU A 365 0.95 -13.90 11.67
N LEU A 366 0.35 -12.74 11.93
CA LEU A 366 0.75 -11.91 13.06
C LEU A 366 0.24 -12.52 14.36
N ARG A 367 1.12 -13.21 15.09
CA ARG A 367 0.75 -13.92 16.33
C ARG A 367 0.77 -13.02 17.54
N LEU A 368 -0.36 -12.90 18.22
CA LEU A 368 -0.52 -12.07 19.42
C LEU A 368 -1.01 -12.91 20.60
N ASN A 369 -0.29 -12.86 21.72
CA ASN A 369 -0.79 -13.29 23.01
C ASN A 369 -1.55 -12.14 23.68
N THR A 370 -2.88 -12.23 23.64
CA THR A 370 -3.79 -11.20 24.17
C THR A 370 -3.77 -11.06 25.69
N SER A 371 -3.15 -12.01 26.41
CA SER A 371 -3.01 -11.93 27.88
C SER A 371 -1.82 -11.09 28.35
N ILE A 372 -0.89 -10.76 27.44
CA ILE A 372 0.26 -9.91 27.74
C ILE A 372 -0.20 -8.46 27.73
N LYS A 373 -0.13 -7.82 28.89
CA LYS A 373 -0.59 -6.44 29.06
C LYS A 373 0.31 -5.43 28.33
N PRO A 374 -0.24 -4.30 27.88
CA PRO A 374 0.55 -3.22 27.29
C PRO A 374 1.65 -2.73 28.24
N THR A 375 2.84 -2.52 27.69
CA THR A 375 3.98 -1.97 28.44
C THR A 375 3.82 -0.47 28.65
N ALA A 376 4.05 0.00 29.87
CA ALA A 376 3.92 1.42 30.23
C ALA A 376 4.98 2.33 29.57
N SER A 377 6.12 1.76 29.16
CA SER A 377 7.17 2.45 28.41
C SER A 377 7.62 1.56 27.25
N PRO A 378 6.84 1.55 26.14
CA PRO A 378 7.11 0.74 24.96
C PRO A 378 8.56 0.90 24.47
N LYS A 379 9.19 -0.22 24.10
CA LYS A 379 10.52 -0.25 23.48
C LYS A 379 10.40 -0.41 21.97
N ARG A 380 11.20 0.34 21.23
CA ARG A 380 11.20 0.37 19.76
C ARG A 380 11.39 -1.02 19.14
N LEU A 381 12.36 -1.79 19.65
CA LEU A 381 12.67 -3.14 19.16
C LEU A 381 11.85 -4.26 19.83
N GLY A 382 10.81 -3.91 20.60
CA GLY A 382 9.92 -4.87 21.25
C GLY A 382 10.67 -5.91 22.08
N VAL A 383 10.46 -7.18 21.75
CA VAL A 383 11.01 -8.33 22.49
C VAL A 383 12.54 -8.36 22.51
N LEU A 384 13.21 -7.87 21.45
CA LEU A 384 14.69 -7.80 21.43
C LEU A 384 15.22 -6.87 22.53
N ASP A 385 14.45 -5.84 22.88
CA ASP A 385 14.75 -4.89 23.96
C ASP A 385 14.10 -5.27 25.31
N GLY A 386 13.58 -6.50 25.43
CA GLY A 386 12.96 -7.01 26.66
C GLY A 386 11.51 -6.56 26.89
N ASP A 387 10.84 -6.01 25.88
CA ASP A 387 9.43 -5.62 25.93
C ASP A 387 8.54 -6.69 25.28
N ASN A 388 8.03 -7.61 26.10
CA ASN A 388 7.18 -8.72 25.65
C ASN A 388 5.83 -8.30 25.06
N ALA A 389 5.41 -7.04 25.22
CA ALA A 389 4.18 -6.53 24.62
C ALA A 389 4.40 -5.94 23.22
N GLY A 390 5.65 -5.80 22.77
CA GLY A 390 6.00 -5.39 21.42
C GLY A 390 6.25 -6.56 20.49
N PHE A 391 6.56 -6.23 19.24
CA PHE A 391 6.92 -7.19 18.20
C PHE A 391 8.00 -8.20 18.65
N PRO A 392 7.87 -9.50 18.33
CA PRO A 392 6.83 -10.12 17.50
C PRO A 392 5.56 -10.58 18.24
N ASN A 393 5.31 -10.17 19.50
CA ASN A 393 4.04 -10.46 20.17
C ASN A 393 2.94 -9.50 19.68
N GLY A 394 2.39 -9.81 18.51
CA GLY A 394 1.66 -8.82 17.71
C GLY A 394 2.61 -7.76 17.17
N ARG A 395 2.06 -6.60 16.86
CA ARG A 395 2.79 -5.45 16.31
C ARG A 395 2.06 -4.16 16.66
N ARG A 396 2.74 -3.25 17.36
CA ARG A 396 2.27 -1.89 17.62
C ARG A 396 2.66 -0.97 16.45
N LEU A 397 1.95 0.14 16.30
CA LEU A 397 2.29 1.18 15.30
C LEU A 397 3.71 1.75 15.51
N THR A 398 4.22 1.72 16.74
CA THR A 398 5.56 2.23 17.10
C THR A 398 6.66 1.18 17.08
N ASP A 399 6.35 -0.09 16.80
CA ASP A 399 7.37 -1.13 16.75
C ASP A 399 8.16 -0.99 15.45
N ASP A 400 9.48 -0.89 15.58
CA ASP A 400 10.39 -0.83 14.44
C ASP A 400 10.67 -2.22 13.92
N VAL A 401 9.74 -2.69 13.10
CA VAL A 401 9.78 -4.04 12.53
C VAL A 401 10.89 -4.20 11.51
N ILE A 402 11.40 -3.12 10.92
CA ILE A 402 12.54 -3.17 9.98
C ILE A 402 13.79 -3.54 10.75
N ASP A 403 14.17 -2.73 11.75
CA ASP A 403 15.36 -2.95 12.54
C ASP A 403 15.29 -4.29 13.28
N ALA A 404 14.16 -4.59 13.94
CA ALA A 404 14.01 -5.83 14.68
C ALA A 404 14.11 -7.07 13.78
N SER A 405 13.48 -7.03 12.60
CA SER A 405 13.55 -8.17 11.66
C SER A 405 14.93 -8.29 11.03
N LEU A 406 15.57 -7.18 10.68
CA LEU A 406 16.91 -7.17 10.10
C LEU A 406 17.93 -7.77 11.07
N GLN A 407 17.92 -7.37 12.35
CA GLN A 407 18.84 -7.92 13.35
C GLN A 407 18.65 -9.43 13.52
N VAL A 408 17.39 -9.89 13.59
CA VAL A 408 17.07 -11.31 13.69
C VAL A 408 17.50 -12.07 12.44
N VAL A 409 17.22 -11.55 11.25
CA VAL A 409 17.64 -12.14 9.96
C VAL A 409 19.17 -12.14 9.81
N GLU A 410 19.90 -11.21 10.41
CA GLU A 410 21.38 -11.19 10.48
C GLU A 410 21.96 -11.95 11.69
N GLY A 411 21.11 -12.66 12.43
CA GLY A 411 21.53 -13.73 13.32
C GLY A 411 21.62 -13.36 14.80
N GLU A 412 20.93 -12.30 15.24
CA GLU A 412 20.83 -11.91 16.66
C GLU A 412 20.47 -13.11 17.55
N LEU A 413 19.57 -13.98 17.09
CA LEU A 413 19.10 -15.16 17.84
C LEU A 413 20.02 -16.38 17.77
N VAL A 414 21.04 -16.38 16.90
CA VAL A 414 21.98 -17.50 16.69
C VAL A 414 23.43 -17.14 17.02
N GLY A 415 23.62 -16.07 17.80
CA GLY A 415 24.92 -15.67 18.35
C GLY A 415 25.66 -14.61 17.54
N SER A 416 25.06 -14.08 16.48
CA SER A 416 25.59 -12.95 15.70
C SER A 416 24.95 -11.64 16.18
N LYS A 417 25.37 -11.17 17.35
CA LYS A 417 24.87 -9.90 17.90
C LYS A 417 25.16 -8.74 16.94
N ASN A 418 24.16 -7.90 16.69
CA ASN A 418 24.28 -6.76 15.79
C ASN A 418 23.29 -5.64 16.16
N ASP A 419 23.45 -4.48 15.55
CA ASP A 419 22.64 -3.27 15.73
C ASP A 419 22.20 -2.71 14.38
N LEU A 420 22.00 -3.59 13.39
CA LEU A 420 21.63 -3.20 12.04
C LEU A 420 20.22 -2.61 12.01
N GLY A 421 20.04 -1.65 11.12
CA GLY A 421 18.78 -0.95 10.91
C GLY A 421 18.79 -0.08 9.65
N ASP A 422 17.65 0.52 9.33
CA ASP A 422 17.51 1.45 8.20
C ASP A 422 17.61 2.94 8.63
N ALA A 423 17.89 3.17 9.90
CA ALA A 423 17.98 4.49 10.57
C ALA A 423 16.70 5.34 10.50
N VAL A 424 15.55 4.73 10.22
CA VAL A 424 14.23 5.36 10.37
C VAL A 424 13.57 4.80 11.64
N ASP A 425 13.86 5.43 12.78
CA ASP A 425 13.44 4.89 14.08
C ASP A 425 11.96 5.13 14.46
N LYS A 426 11.21 5.90 13.67
CA LYS A 426 9.82 6.28 13.96
C LYS A 426 9.11 6.91 12.77
N ASN A 427 7.78 6.90 12.85
CA ASN A 427 6.89 7.64 11.94
C ASN A 427 7.10 9.17 11.99
N ASP A 428 6.77 9.84 10.89
CA ASP A 428 6.86 11.30 10.77
C ASP A 428 5.81 12.05 11.62
N LYS A 429 4.68 11.40 11.93
CA LYS A 429 3.65 11.90 12.85
C LYS A 429 3.51 11.07 14.11
N ASN A 430 3.10 11.75 15.16
CA ASN A 430 2.70 11.09 16.40
C ASN A 430 1.36 10.40 16.24
N PHE A 431 1.31 9.14 16.65
CA PHE A 431 0.08 8.36 16.76
C PHE A 431 -0.86 8.91 17.85
N GLU A 432 -2.14 8.65 17.68
CA GLU A 432 -3.18 9.04 18.63
C GLU A 432 -3.14 8.13 19.88
N LYS A 433 -3.54 8.69 21.03
CA LYS A 433 -3.52 7.96 22.31
C LYS A 433 -4.70 7.01 22.48
N TYR A 434 -5.74 7.20 21.68
CA TYR A 434 -7.01 6.50 21.76
C TYR A 434 -7.36 5.97 20.37
N PHE A 435 -8.25 4.98 20.32
CA PHE A 435 -8.77 4.43 19.07
C PHE A 435 -9.20 5.55 18.09
N PRO A 436 -8.79 5.53 16.81
CA PRO A 436 -8.18 4.41 16.08
C PRO A 436 -6.65 4.30 16.15
N TYR A 437 -5.97 5.11 16.99
CA TYR A 437 -4.51 5.17 17.21
C TYR A 437 -3.66 5.63 16.03
N VAL A 438 -4.07 5.39 14.78
CA VAL A 438 -3.38 5.92 13.59
C VAL A 438 -3.39 7.45 13.57
N ALA A 439 -2.33 8.06 13.05
CA ALA A 439 -2.24 9.51 12.97
C ALA A 439 -3.18 10.08 11.90
N LEU A 440 -3.54 11.37 12.05
CA LEU A 440 -4.36 12.07 11.06
C LEU A 440 -3.64 12.13 9.70
N PRO A 441 -4.36 11.88 8.60
CA PRO A 441 -3.78 11.92 7.27
C PRO A 441 -3.26 13.31 6.95
N THR A 442 -2.19 13.35 6.17
CA THR A 442 -1.67 14.61 5.70
C THR A 442 -2.64 15.25 4.72
N GLU A 443 -2.82 16.56 4.83
CA GLU A 443 -3.75 17.30 3.99
C GLU A 443 -3.22 17.51 2.57
N GLY A 444 -4.14 17.51 1.60
CA GLY A 444 -3.84 17.78 0.18
C GLY A 444 -3.44 19.22 -0.13
N SER A 445 -3.89 20.17 0.67
CA SER A 445 -3.62 21.60 0.45
C SER A 445 -2.26 22.02 1.00
N ARG A 446 -1.15 21.58 0.39
CA ARG A 446 0.19 22.05 0.78
C ARG A 446 0.67 23.19 -0.12
N GLY A 447 0.80 24.39 0.42
CA GLY A 447 1.35 25.52 -0.32
C GLY A 447 1.51 26.78 0.52
N ALA A 448 2.50 27.61 0.18
CA ALA A 448 2.63 28.92 0.78
C ALA A 448 1.39 29.75 0.44
N THR A 449 0.70 30.28 1.45
CA THR A 449 -0.33 31.30 1.21
C THR A 449 0.31 32.47 0.47
N ALA A 450 -0.30 32.90 -0.63
CA ALA A 450 0.13 34.10 -1.35
C ALA A 450 0.28 35.26 -0.37
N LYS A 451 1.43 35.95 -0.42
CA LYS A 451 1.79 37.01 0.52
C LYS A 451 0.88 38.23 0.39
N SER A 452 0.19 38.38 -0.75
CA SER A 452 -0.83 39.39 -0.99
C SER A 452 -1.89 38.93 -2.01
N GLY A 453 -3.07 39.56 -2.00
CA GLY A 453 -4.11 39.31 -3.01
C GLY A 453 -3.75 39.72 -4.45
N ALA A 454 -2.68 40.51 -4.62
CA ALA A 454 -2.14 40.86 -5.94
C ALA A 454 -1.37 39.68 -6.55
N ASP A 455 -0.67 38.88 -5.74
CA ASP A 455 0.09 37.71 -6.20
C ASP A 455 -0.84 36.62 -6.78
N VAL A 456 -2.03 36.44 -6.19
CA VAL A 456 -3.05 35.47 -6.67
C VAL A 456 -3.61 35.87 -8.03
N ARG A 457 -3.86 37.17 -8.25
CA ARG A 457 -4.35 37.69 -9.55
C ARG A 457 -3.27 37.62 -10.64
N SER A 458 -2.00 37.83 -10.27
CA SER A 458 -0.88 37.68 -11.19
C SER A 458 -0.73 36.24 -11.65
N GLN A 459 -0.80 35.25 -10.76
CA GLN A 459 -0.63 33.84 -11.16
C GLN A 459 -1.78 33.31 -12.03
N LEU A 460 -3.03 33.70 -11.74
CA LEU A 460 -4.19 33.33 -12.57
C LEU A 460 -4.17 34.10 -13.90
N GLY A 461 -3.73 35.37 -13.88
CA GLY A 461 -3.51 36.20 -15.05
C GLY A 461 -2.42 35.64 -15.95
N ASP A 462 -1.23 35.35 -15.41
CA ASP A 462 -0.08 34.78 -16.11
C ASP A 462 -0.36 33.38 -16.67
N ALA A 463 -1.17 32.56 -15.98
CA ALA A 463 -1.64 31.28 -16.50
C ALA A 463 -2.62 31.44 -17.69
N LEU A 464 -3.34 32.56 -17.76
CA LEU A 464 -4.25 32.89 -18.85
C LEU A 464 -3.59 33.75 -19.95
N THR A 465 -2.47 34.41 -19.69
CA THR A 465 -1.81 35.35 -20.61
C THR A 465 -0.35 35.04 -20.93
N GLY A 466 0.24 33.95 -20.44
CA GLY A 466 1.64 33.62 -20.68
C GLY A 466 1.97 33.21 -22.12
N SER A 467 2.37 34.18 -22.94
CA SER A 467 3.37 33.97 -23.98
C SER A 467 4.76 34.08 -23.35
N ASP A 468 5.56 33.02 -23.46
CA ASP A 468 6.79 33.01 -24.26
C ASP A 468 7.61 31.75 -23.94
N ASN A 469 8.01 31.07 -25.01
CA ASN A 469 8.87 29.89 -25.12
C ASN A 469 8.29 28.49 -24.84
N ASN A 470 7.28 28.30 -23.99
CA ASN A 470 6.64 26.96 -23.84
C ASN A 470 5.36 26.77 -24.69
N THR A 471 4.79 27.86 -25.21
CA THR A 471 3.58 27.83 -26.05
C THR A 471 3.84 27.14 -27.40
N ALA A 472 5.06 27.17 -27.94
CA ALA A 472 5.38 26.49 -29.20
C ALA A 472 5.36 24.95 -29.06
N LEU A 473 5.67 24.40 -27.89
CA LEU A 473 5.66 22.96 -27.62
C LEU A 473 4.25 22.43 -27.31
N ILE A 474 3.43 23.23 -26.64
CA ILE A 474 2.03 22.89 -26.34
C ILE A 474 1.12 23.15 -27.55
N ALA A 475 1.36 24.21 -28.33
CA ALA A 475 0.64 24.45 -29.59
C ALA A 475 1.06 23.48 -30.70
N SER A 476 2.29 22.97 -30.72
CA SER A 476 2.71 21.93 -31.67
C SER A 476 2.14 20.56 -31.35
N SER A 477 1.93 20.23 -30.07
CA SER A 477 1.26 18.98 -29.66
C SER A 477 -0.27 19.05 -29.85
N ALA A 478 -0.91 20.19 -29.55
CA ALA A 478 -2.33 20.41 -29.86
C ALA A 478 -2.60 20.52 -31.38
N GLY A 479 -1.69 21.15 -32.13
CA GLY A 479 -1.73 21.23 -33.60
C GLY A 479 -1.50 19.87 -34.27
N ALA A 480 -0.62 19.02 -33.73
CA ALA A 480 -0.44 17.65 -34.20
C ALA A 480 -1.67 16.77 -33.90
N GLY A 481 -2.34 16.97 -32.77
CA GLY A 481 -3.61 16.30 -32.45
C GLY A 481 -4.75 16.71 -33.39
N ALA A 482 -4.91 18.00 -33.67
CA ALA A 482 -5.91 18.50 -34.61
C ALA A 482 -5.63 18.09 -36.07
N ALA A 483 -4.36 18.08 -36.49
CA ALA A 483 -3.94 17.58 -37.80
C ALA A 483 -4.13 16.06 -37.92
N GLY A 484 -3.87 15.29 -36.86
CA GLY A 484 -4.13 13.85 -36.81
C GLY A 484 -5.62 13.51 -36.95
N ILE A 485 -6.49 14.25 -36.27
CA ILE A 485 -7.95 14.08 -36.37
C ILE A 485 -8.47 14.46 -37.77
N LEU A 486 -7.92 15.51 -38.39
CA LEU A 486 -8.26 15.90 -39.77
C LEU A 486 -7.74 14.92 -40.82
N LEU A 487 -6.56 14.31 -40.61
CA LEU A 487 -6.01 13.28 -41.50
C LEU A 487 -6.78 11.95 -41.40
N ILE A 488 -7.22 11.56 -40.20
CA ILE A 488 -8.06 10.38 -39.98
C ILE A 488 -9.47 10.62 -40.55
N GLY A 489 -10.05 11.81 -40.32
CA GLY A 489 -11.35 12.20 -40.88
C GLY A 489 -11.34 12.30 -42.42
N GLY A 490 -10.28 12.89 -42.99
CA GLY A 490 -10.07 12.97 -44.45
C GLY A 490 -9.84 11.60 -45.09
N GLY A 491 -9.07 10.72 -44.44
CA GLY A 491 -8.85 9.34 -44.89
C GLY A 491 -10.12 8.49 -44.89
N LEU A 492 -10.97 8.63 -43.86
CA LEU A 492 -12.26 7.94 -43.76
C LEU A 492 -13.29 8.44 -44.79
N LEU A 493 -13.30 9.73 -45.11
CA LEU A 493 -14.15 10.31 -46.15
C LEU A 493 -13.69 9.90 -47.56
N TRP A 494 -12.39 9.87 -47.81
CA TRP A 494 -11.80 9.39 -49.07
C TRP A 494 -12.07 7.89 -49.30
N TRP A 495 -11.97 7.07 -48.24
CA TRP A 495 -12.29 5.64 -48.31
C TRP A 495 -13.79 5.36 -48.53
N ARG A 496 -14.68 6.15 -47.90
CA ARG A 496 -16.14 6.12 -48.16
C ARG A 496 -16.49 6.59 -49.57
N GLY A 497 -15.74 7.54 -50.15
CA GLY A 497 -15.90 7.99 -51.53
C GLY A 497 -15.54 6.92 -52.56
N ARG A 498 -14.50 6.11 -52.31
CA ARG A 498 -14.09 5.02 -53.21
C ARG A 498 -15.00 3.79 -53.18
N ARG A 499 -15.73 3.54 -52.09
CA ARG A 499 -16.72 2.45 -52.00
C ARG A 499 -18.06 2.75 -52.70
N ARG A 500 -18.27 3.99 -53.17
CA ARG A 500 -19.44 4.37 -53.99
C ARG A 500 -19.16 4.39 -55.49
N ALA A 501 -17.94 4.05 -55.90
CA ALA A 501 -17.49 4.08 -57.29
C ALA A 501 -17.13 2.69 -57.87
N TYR A 502 -17.63 1.62 -57.24
CA TYR A 502 -17.63 0.26 -57.79
C TYR A 502 -19.02 -0.35 -57.65
#